data_AF-A0A9E5TCK2-F1
#
_entry.id   AF-A0A9E5TCK2-F1
#
_cell.length_a   1.000
_cell.length_b   1.000
_cell.length_c   1.000
_cell.angle_alpha   90.00
_cell.angle_beta   90.00
_cell.angle_gamma   90.00
#
_symmetry.space_group_name_H-M   'P 1'
#
loop_
_entity.id
_entity.type
_entity.pdbx_description
1 polymer ?
#
loop_
_entity_poly.entity_id
_entity_poly.type
_entity_poly.pdbx_seq_one_letter_code
_entity_poly.pdbx_strand_id
1 'polypeptide(L)' 'ESPFNHIEEGEGKVGLVACGIGYAFVKEAEKILGKKFPILKLGTLPLPKNKVLQFARKMDKLVVYEDSEAVVEGILKQL' A
#
# COMPACT_ATOMS: atom_id res chain seq x y z
N GLU A 1 -3.45 -2.12 16.84
CA GLU A 1 -2.94 -2.28 15.46
C GLU A 1 -1.42 -2.34 15.49
N SER A 2 -0.80 -3.05 14.55
CA SER A 2 0.67 -3.10 14.44
C SER A 2 1.22 -1.76 13.93
N PRO A 3 2.33 -1.24 14.51
CA PRO A 3 2.99 -0.01 14.02
C PRO A 3 3.60 -0.18 12.63
N PHE A 4 3.70 -1.40 12.12
CA PHE A 4 4.21 -1.70 10.79
C PHE A 4 3.17 -1.57 9.67
N ASN A 5 1.89 -1.34 10.03
CA ASN A 5 0.81 -1.07 9.07
C ASN A 5 0.29 0.35 9.23
N HIS A 6 0.51 1.20 8.23
CA HIS A 6 0.09 2.59 8.29
C HIS A 6 -0.26 3.14 6.91
N ILE A 7 -1.08 4.18 6.91
CA ILE A 7 -1.44 4.94 5.72
C ILE A 7 -0.58 6.20 5.73
N GLU A 8 0.03 6.51 4.60
CA GLU A 8 0.66 7.80 4.33
C GLU A 8 -0.21 8.57 3.36
N GLU A 9 -0.52 9.81 3.73
CA GLU A 9 -1.27 10.72 2.87
C GLU A 9 -0.38 11.22 1.72
N GLY A 10 -1.00 11.46 0.57
CA GLY A 10 -0.33 11.96 -0.61
C GLY A 10 -1.32 12.44 -1.66
N GLU A 11 -0.84 12.73 -2.86
CA GLU A 11 -1.63 13.39 -3.89
C GLU A 11 -2.26 12.40 -4.88
N GLY A 12 -3.54 12.62 -5.19
CA GLY A 12 -4.26 11.92 -6.24
C GLY A 12 -5.12 10.76 -5.73
N LYS A 13 -5.58 9.94 -6.69
CA LYS A 13 -6.56 8.86 -6.47
C LYS A 13 -6.02 7.47 -6.80
N VAL A 14 -4.75 7.36 -7.15
CA VAL A 14 -4.05 6.08 -7.32
C VAL A 14 -3.34 5.78 -6.01
N GLY A 15 -3.82 4.77 -5.28
CA GLY A 15 -3.24 4.33 -4.02
C GLY A 15 -2.18 3.24 -4.24
N LEU A 16 -1.01 3.42 -3.66
CA LEU A 16 0.06 2.42 -3.72
C LEU A 16 -0.02 1.55 -2.47
N VAL A 17 -0.17 0.24 -2.64
CA VAL A 17 -0.10 -0.72 -1.53
C VAL A 17 1.25 -1.40 -1.60
N ALA A 18 2.00 -1.41 -0.50
CA ALA A 18 3.36 -1.94 -0.53
C ALA A 18 3.67 -2.77 0.72
N CYS A 19 4.36 -3.89 0.53
CA CYS A 19 4.83 -4.77 1.60
C CYS A 19 6.31 -5.11 1.43
N GLY A 20 6.99 -5.45 2.53
CA GLY A 20 8.40 -5.83 2.52
C GLY A 20 9.30 -4.82 1.79
N ILE A 21 10.10 -5.32 0.85
CA ILE A 21 11.02 -4.49 0.03
C ILE A 21 10.27 -3.55 -0.94
N GLY A 22 9.05 -3.91 -1.36
CA GLY A 22 8.25 -3.08 -2.26
C GLY A 22 7.99 -1.68 -1.70
N TYR A 23 7.89 -1.55 -0.37
CA TYR A 23 7.76 -0.24 0.28
C TYR A 23 9.00 0.64 0.05
N ALA A 24 10.21 0.08 0.10
CA ALA A 24 11.44 0.82 -0.14
C ALA A 24 11.48 1.39 -1.56
N PHE A 25 11.09 0.60 -2.57
CA PHE A 25 11.01 1.05 -3.96
C PHE A 25 9.99 2.18 -4.15
N VAL A 26 8.82 2.09 -3.51
CA VAL A 26 7.83 3.17 -3.54
C VAL A 26 8.39 4.46 -2.92
N LYS A 27 9.11 4.37 -1.80
CA LYS A 27 9.75 5.57 -1.20
C LYS A 27 10.86 6.15 -2.06
N GLU A 28 11.62 5.30 -2.76
CA GLU A 28 12.62 5.76 -3.72
C GLU A 28 11.98 6.47 -4.92
N ALA A 29 10.89 5.92 -5.45
CA ALA A 29 10.11 6.56 -6.52
C ALA A 29 9.57 7.93 -6.09
N GLU A 30 9.06 8.09 -4.87
CA GLU A 30 8.66 9.41 -4.35
C GLU A 30 9.81 10.43 -4.37
N LYS A 31 11.02 10.01 -3.99
CA LYS A 31 12.20 10.88 -3.99
C LYS A 31 12.61 11.28 -5.41
N ILE A 32 12.63 10.33 -6.35
CA ILE A 32 13.00 10.56 -7.75
C ILE A 32 11.99 11.51 -8.41
N LEU A 33 10.70 11.32 -8.15
CA LEU A 33 9.62 12.10 -8.76
C LEU A 33 9.34 13.42 -8.04
N GLY A 34 9.88 13.64 -6.84
CA GLY A 34 9.60 14.80 -6.02
C GLY A 34 8.12 14.92 -5.62
N LYS A 35 7.41 13.79 -5.52
CA LYS A 35 5.95 13.74 -5.31
C LYS A 35 5.59 12.73 -4.23
N LYS A 36 4.59 13.08 -3.42
CA LYS A 36 3.98 12.16 -2.45
C LYS A 36 2.77 11.44 -3.03
N PHE A 37 2.68 10.14 -2.80
CA PHE A 37 1.54 9.32 -3.21
C PHE A 37 0.77 8.81 -1.99
N PRO A 38 -0.55 8.59 -2.10
CA PRO A 38 -1.28 7.85 -1.08
C PRO A 38 -0.69 6.43 -0.98
N ILE A 39 -0.15 6.07 0.17
CA ILE A 39 0.51 4.76 0.38
C ILE A 39 -0.16 4.02 1.53
N LEU A 40 -0.47 2.75 1.32
CA LEU A 40 -0.77 1.80 2.39
C LEU A 40 0.41 0.84 2.55
N LYS A 41 1.17 1.01 3.63
CA LYS A 41 2.22 0.07 4.01
C LYS A 41 1.61 -1.09 4.79
N LEU A 42 1.93 -2.31 4.38
CA LEU A 42 1.52 -3.55 5.04
C LEU A 42 2.77 -4.35 5.44
N GLY A 43 2.87 -4.68 6.73
CA GLY A 43 4.03 -5.37 7.31
C GLY A 43 3.69 -6.59 8.17
N THR A 44 2.43 -7.00 8.27
CA THR A 44 2.02 -8.16 9.08
C THR A 44 0.97 -9.01 8.38
N LEU A 45 0.93 -10.31 8.70
CA LEU A 45 -0.19 -11.21 8.41
C LEU A 45 -0.85 -11.65 9.73
N PRO A 46 -2.20 -11.78 9.80
CA PRO A 46 -3.17 -11.44 8.76
C PRO A 46 -3.23 -9.92 8.46
N LEU A 47 -3.69 -9.56 7.26
CA LEU A 47 -3.80 -8.16 6.85
C LEU A 47 -4.89 -7.43 7.66
N PRO A 48 -4.68 -6.16 8.05
CA PRO A 48 -5.67 -5.37 8.80
C PRO A 48 -6.83 -4.95 7.88
N LYS A 49 -7.85 -5.81 7.74
CA LYS A 49 -9.00 -5.63 6.83
C LYS A 49 -9.64 -4.24 6.89
N ASN A 50 -9.90 -3.71 8.09
CA ASN A 50 -10.54 -2.41 8.23
C ASN A 50 -9.68 -1.26 7.68
N LYS A 51 -8.36 -1.31 7.91
CA LYS A 51 -7.40 -0.32 7.40
C LYS A 51 -7.29 -0.38 5.88
N VAL A 52 -7.24 -1.60 5.34
CA VAL A 52 -7.24 -1.85 3.90
C VAL A 52 -8.49 -1.26 3.24
N LEU A 53 -9.68 -1.58 3.76
CA LEU A 53 -10.96 -1.07 3.24
C LEU A 53 -11.08 0.45 3.38
N GLN A 54 -10.62 1.02 4.49
CA GLN A 54 -10.60 2.47 4.71
C GLN A 54 -9.73 3.18 3.67
N PHE A 55 -8.57 2.61 3.33
CA PHE A 55 -7.70 3.16 2.29
C PHE A 55 -8.30 2.97 0.90
N ALA A 56 -8.75 1.77 0.56
CA ALA A 56 -9.30 1.41 -0.74
C ALA A 56 -10.50 2.30 -1.12
N ARG A 57 -11.42 2.58 -0.18
CA ARG A 57 -12.60 3.43 -0.42
C ARG A 57 -12.27 4.87 -0.82
N LYS A 58 -11.06 5.36 -0.55
CA LYS A 58 -10.65 6.72 -0.89
C LYS A 58 -10.04 6.83 -2.30
N MET A 59 -9.69 5.69 -2.91
CA MET A 59 -8.88 5.57 -4.12
C MET A 59 -9.70 5.04 -5.29
N ASP A 60 -9.39 5.49 -6.50
CA ASP A 60 -10.02 5.02 -7.74
C ASP A 60 -9.31 3.76 -8.27
N LYS A 61 -8.01 3.62 -7.97
CA LYS A 61 -7.17 2.48 -8.38
C LYS A 61 -6.16 2.16 -7.29
N LEU A 62 -5.93 0.86 -7.07
CA LEU A 62 -4.83 0.37 -6.24
C LEU A 62 -3.74 -0.27 -7.10
N VAL A 63 -2.48 0.01 -6.79
CA VAL A 63 -1.31 -0.64 -7.37
C VAL A 63 -0.55 -1.32 -6.25
N VAL A 64 -0.41 -2.64 -6.32
CA VAL A 64 0.27 -3.44 -5.30
C VAL A 64 1.72 -3.67 -5.71
N TYR A 65 2.65 -3.29 -4.84
CA TYR A 65 4.08 -3.57 -4.97
C TYR A 65 4.47 -4.63 -3.93
N GLU A 66 4.70 -5.83 -4.42
CA GLU A 66 5.14 -6.98 -3.64
C GLU A 66 6.24 -7.74 -4.39
N ASP A 67 7.02 -8.53 -3.67
CA ASP A 67 8.15 -9.28 -4.22
C ASP A 67 7.80 -10.76 -4.38
N SER A 68 8.31 -11.36 -5.47
CA SER A 68 8.11 -12.77 -5.89
C SER A 68 6.68 -13.18 -6.25
N GLU A 69 5.73 -13.17 -5.32
CA GLU A 69 4.38 -13.73 -5.50
C GLU A 69 3.27 -12.75 -5.13
N ALA A 70 2.11 -12.87 -5.80
CA ALA A 70 0.96 -11.98 -5.65
C ALA A 70 0.10 -12.28 -4.40
N VAL A 71 0.72 -12.40 -3.23
CA VAL A 71 0.05 -12.81 -1.98
C VAL A 71 -0.83 -11.69 -1.43
N VAL A 72 -0.29 -10.49 -1.30
CA VAL A 72 -1.00 -9.32 -0.77
C VAL A 72 -2.09 -8.89 -1.75
N GLU A 73 -1.80 -8.83 -3.05
CA GLU A 73 -2.80 -8.56 -4.08
C GLU A 73 -3.93 -9.60 -4.05
N GLY A 74 -3.57 -10.89 -3.93
CA GLY A 74 -4.54 -11.98 -3.85
C GLY A 74 -5.49 -11.83 -2.66
N ILE A 75 -4.96 -11.51 -1.47
CA ILE A 75 -5.79 -11.27 -0.27
C ILE A 75 -6.66 -10.02 -0.48
N LEU A 76 -6.11 -8.94 -1.04
CA LEU A 76 -6.85 -7.69 -1.30
C LEU A 76 -8.07 -7.90 -2.19
N LYS A 77 -7.94 -8.71 -3.26
CA LYS A 77 -9.03 -9.02 -4.19
C LYS A 77 -10.20 -9.78 -3.55
N GLN A 78 -10.00 -10.37 -2.37
CA GLN A 78 -11.02 -11.12 -1.63
C GLN A 78 -11.75 -10.27 -0.57
N LEU A 79 -11.34 -9.00 -0.37
CA LEU A 79 -11.90 -8.10 0.66
C LEU A 79 -13.04 -7.23 0.13
#